data_AF-A0A4Q8TT18-F1
#
_entry.id   AF-A0A4Q8TT18-F1
#
_cell.length_a   1.000
_cell.length_b   1.000
_cell.length_c   1.000
_cell.angle_alpha   90.00
_cell.angle_beta   90.00
_cell.angle_gamma   90.00
#
_symmetry.space_group_name_H-M   'P 1'
#
loop_
_entity.id
_entity.type
_entity.pdbx_description
1 polymer ?
#
loop_
_entity_poly.entity_id
_entity_poly.type
_entity_poly.pdbx_seq_one_letter_code
_entity_poly.pdbx_strand_id
1 'polypeptide(L)'
;MAQKLLLKKLLEEFRTKPELTIVHPPYHPALKHDINWGENKEIAQKLANELGITLPKEIDDFPAGSMFWYRPCKLSKILNYGWHYDTFPLEEGQLDGTIMHAIERLLGDTDNNMTSLKVLIK
;
A
#
# COMPACT_ATOMS: atom_id res chain seq x y z
N MET A 1 16.57 -2.84 22.76
CA MET A 1 17.34 -1.67 22.26
C MET A 1 17.18 -1.46 20.76
N ALA A 2 17.28 -2.49 19.91
CA ALA A 2 17.18 -2.36 18.44
C ALA A 2 15.85 -1.77 17.92
N GLN A 3 14.70 -2.21 18.44
CA GLN A 3 13.38 -1.70 18.01
C GLN A 3 13.22 -0.19 18.23
N LYS A 4 13.73 0.33 19.36
CA LYS A 4 13.67 1.77 19.67
C LYS A 4 14.55 2.59 18.73
N LEU A 5 15.66 2.02 18.24
CA LEU A 5 16.52 2.65 17.24
C LEU A 5 15.84 2.67 15.87
N LEU A 6 15.18 1.58 15.50
CA LEU A 6 14.41 1.48 14.24
C LEU A 6 13.28 2.52 14.20
N LEU A 7 12.49 2.62 15.27
CA LEU A 7 11.41 3.61 15.35
C LEU A 7 11.95 5.04 15.23
N LYS A 8 13.03 5.37 15.94
CA LYS A 8 13.66 6.69 15.83
C LYS A 8 14.10 6.99 14.40
N LYS A 9 14.74 6.01 13.73
CA LYS A 9 15.15 6.16 12.33
C LYS A 9 13.94 6.39 11.43
N LEU A 10 12.87 5.61 11.57
CA LEU A 10 11.63 5.75 10.81
C LEU A 10 11.03 7.15 10.95
N LEU A 11 10.93 7.65 12.19
CA LEU A 11 10.40 9.00 12.45
C LEU A 11 11.30 10.09 11.85
N GLU A 12 12.62 9.94 11.91
CA GLU A 12 13.55 10.86 11.26
C GLU A 12 13.44 10.84 9.74
N GLU A 13 13.25 9.68 9.12
CA GLU A 13 12.99 9.56 7.68
C GLU A 13 11.72 10.34 7.30
N PHE A 14 10.60 10.14 8.01
CA PHE A 14 9.38 10.92 7.77
C PHE A 14 9.54 12.43 8.05
N ARG A 15 10.42 12.82 8.99
CA ARG A 15 10.70 14.22 9.32
C ARG A 15 11.55 14.92 8.26
N THR A 16 12.52 14.21 7.69
CA THR A 16 13.54 14.76 6.78
C THR A 16 13.20 14.59 5.31
N LYS A 17 12.30 13.67 4.97
CA LYS A 17 11.87 13.36 3.60
C LYS A 17 10.37 13.64 3.41
N PRO A 18 9.97 14.87 3.06
CA PRO A 18 8.57 15.21 2.79
C PRO A 18 7.90 14.36 1.69
N GLU A 19 8.70 13.84 0.76
CA GLU A 19 8.31 12.93 -0.32
C GLU A 19 8.06 11.49 0.14
N LEU A 20 8.58 11.10 1.33
CA LEU A 20 8.30 9.79 1.91
C LEU A 20 6.83 9.68 2.28
N THR A 21 6.18 8.68 1.71
CA THR A 21 4.73 8.53 1.77
C THR A 21 4.32 7.28 2.52
N ILE A 22 4.89 6.14 2.18
CA ILE A 22 4.63 4.84 2.78
C ILE A 22 5.96 4.16 3.11
N VAL A 23 6.00 3.53 4.28
CA VAL A 23 7.05 2.59 4.68
C VAL A 23 6.39 1.31 5.14
N HIS A 24 6.77 0.18 4.55
CA HIS A 24 6.33 -1.14 4.97
C HIS A 24 7.52 -2.10 5.09
N PRO A 25 7.36 -3.21 5.82
CA PRO A 25 8.39 -4.25 5.89
C PRO A 25 8.69 -4.81 4.49
N PRO A 26 9.94 -5.22 4.23
CA PRO A 26 10.27 -5.93 3.00
C PRO A 26 9.61 -7.32 3.00
N TYR A 27 9.22 -7.79 1.82
CA TYR A 27 8.78 -9.17 1.65
C TYR A 27 9.87 -10.16 2.02
N HIS A 28 9.45 -11.28 2.62
CA HIS A 28 10.30 -12.46 2.71
C HIS A 28 10.66 -12.92 1.29
N PRO A 29 11.92 -13.27 0.97
CA PRO A 29 12.33 -13.60 -0.39
C PRO A 29 11.47 -14.69 -1.07
N ALA A 30 10.98 -15.66 -0.30
CA ALA A 30 10.11 -16.72 -0.80
C ALA A 30 8.77 -16.22 -1.36
N LEU A 31 8.28 -15.06 -0.92
CA LEU A 31 6.97 -14.51 -1.31
C LEU A 31 7.06 -13.54 -2.50
N LYS A 32 8.28 -13.21 -2.98
CA LYS A 32 8.45 -12.23 -4.05
C LYS A 32 7.72 -12.59 -5.35
N HIS A 33 7.59 -13.87 -5.64
CA HIS A 33 6.92 -14.35 -6.86
C HIS A 33 5.39 -14.21 -6.79
N ASP A 34 4.84 -14.08 -5.58
CA ASP A 34 3.40 -13.95 -5.35
C ASP A 34 2.95 -12.48 -5.42
N ILE A 35 3.89 -11.54 -5.61
CA ILE A 35 3.62 -10.10 -5.65
C ILE A 35 3.24 -9.73 -7.09
N ASN A 36 1.93 -9.64 -7.31
CA ASN A 36 1.34 -9.25 -8.59
C ASN A 36 -0.11 -8.77 -8.39
N TRP A 37 -0.78 -8.40 -9.48
CA TRP A 37 -2.17 -7.93 -9.43
C TRP A 37 -3.20 -8.99 -9.01
N GLY A 38 -2.91 -10.26 -9.27
CA GLY A 38 -3.85 -11.37 -9.04
C GLY A 38 -5.20 -11.12 -9.71
N GLU A 39 -6.27 -11.46 -9.00
CA GLU A 39 -7.65 -11.25 -9.46
C GLU A 39 -8.14 -9.80 -9.28
N ASN A 40 -7.30 -8.91 -8.74
CA ASN A 40 -7.71 -7.56 -8.32
C ASN A 40 -7.47 -6.50 -9.38
N LYS A 41 -6.81 -6.83 -10.49
CA LYS A 41 -6.43 -5.82 -11.50
C LYS A 41 -7.64 -5.01 -11.96
N GLU A 42 -8.74 -5.68 -12.25
CA GLU A 42 -9.96 -5.02 -12.72
C GLU A 42 -10.64 -4.20 -11.64
N ILE A 43 -10.67 -4.69 -10.40
CA ILE A 43 -11.26 -4.00 -9.24
C ILE A 43 -10.43 -2.73 -8.94
N ALA A 44 -9.11 -2.89 -8.89
CA ALA A 44 -8.17 -1.79 -8.68
C ALA A 44 -8.26 -0.76 -9.81
N GLN A 45 -8.42 -1.18 -11.06
CA GLN A 45 -8.55 -0.26 -12.20
C GLN A 45 -9.82 0.58 -12.12
N LYS A 46 -10.96 -0.04 -11.74
CA LYS A 46 -12.22 0.70 -11.55
C LYS A 46 -12.05 1.74 -10.44
N LEU A 47 -11.53 1.33 -9.29
CA LEU A 47 -11.30 2.22 -8.15
C LEU A 47 -10.28 3.33 -8.47
N ALA A 48 -9.20 3.01 -9.17
CA ALA A 48 -8.19 3.98 -9.59
C ALA A 48 -8.77 5.04 -10.52
N ASN A 49 -9.65 4.65 -11.46
CA ASN A 49 -10.33 5.61 -12.33
C ASN A 49 -11.21 6.58 -11.52
N GLU A 50 -11.94 6.07 -10.53
CA GLU A 50 -12.80 6.88 -9.65
C GLU A 50 -11.97 7.84 -8.77
N LEU A 51 -10.79 7.40 -8.34
CA LEU A 51 -9.84 8.20 -7.56
C LEU A 51 -8.96 9.14 -8.39
N GLY A 52 -8.98 9.04 -9.72
CA GLY A 52 -8.04 9.73 -10.61
C GLY A 52 -6.58 9.35 -10.31
N ILE A 53 -6.32 8.05 -10.18
CA ILE A 53 -5.00 7.44 -9.99
C ILE A 53 -4.67 6.67 -11.27
N THR A 54 -3.45 6.83 -11.78
CA THR A 54 -2.95 6.02 -12.91
C THR A 54 -2.38 4.73 -12.36
N LEU A 55 -2.79 3.60 -12.91
CA LEU A 55 -2.23 2.29 -12.55
C LEU A 55 -0.99 1.95 -13.38
N PRO A 56 -0.02 1.23 -12.80
CA PRO A 56 1.08 0.67 -13.53
C PRO A 56 0.63 -0.61 -14.24
N LYS A 57 1.34 -1.02 -15.28
CA LYS A 57 1.01 -2.25 -16.00
C LYS A 57 1.18 -3.50 -15.11
N GLU A 58 2.26 -3.52 -14.34
CA GLU A 58 2.68 -4.57 -13.41
C GLU A 58 2.93 -3.95 -12.04
N ILE A 59 2.82 -4.73 -10.97
CA ILE A 59 3.11 -4.31 -9.60
C ILE A 59 4.15 -5.25 -9.00
N ASP A 60 5.18 -4.69 -8.38
CA ASP A 60 6.29 -5.43 -7.79
C ASP A 60 6.51 -5.11 -6.30
N ASP A 61 5.73 -4.17 -5.75
CA ASP A 61 5.81 -3.76 -4.36
C ASP A 61 4.50 -3.11 -3.88
N PHE A 62 4.00 -3.55 -2.73
CA PHE A 62 2.90 -2.92 -2.00
C PHE A 62 2.93 -3.34 -0.52
N PRO A 63 2.21 -2.67 0.39
CA PRO A 63 2.21 -3.05 1.80
C PRO A 63 1.27 -4.25 2.07
N ALA A 64 1.68 -5.45 1.64
CA ALA A 64 0.86 -6.66 1.84
C ALA A 64 0.53 -6.93 3.32
N GLY A 65 -0.70 -7.36 3.58
CA GLY A 65 -1.24 -7.52 4.93
C GLY A 65 -1.54 -6.19 5.62
N SER A 66 -1.56 -5.08 4.88
CA SER A 66 -1.89 -3.73 5.34
C SER A 66 -1.04 -3.26 6.54
N MET A 67 0.20 -3.74 6.62
CA MET A 67 1.17 -3.39 7.67
C MET A 67 2.13 -2.31 7.19
N PHE A 68 1.79 -1.05 7.42
CA PHE A 68 2.62 0.07 6.96
C PHE A 68 2.47 1.32 7.81
N TRP A 69 3.44 2.22 7.69
CA TRP A 69 3.38 3.60 8.17
C TRP A 69 3.18 4.50 6.97
N TYR A 70 2.39 5.57 7.13
CA TYR A 70 2.13 6.47 6.03
C TYR A 70 2.01 7.93 6.44
N ARG A 71 2.17 8.81 5.46
CA ARG A 71 1.88 10.25 5.57
C ARG A 71 0.40 10.51 5.19
N PRO A 72 -0.46 10.97 6.10
CA PRO A 72 -1.90 11.06 5.84
C PRO A 72 -2.31 11.90 4.62
N CYS A 73 -1.65 13.04 4.39
CA CYS A 73 -2.00 13.90 3.25
C CYS A 73 -1.81 13.21 1.89
N LYS A 74 -0.96 12.19 1.81
CA LYS A 74 -0.64 11.46 0.59
C LYS A 74 -1.65 10.37 0.24
N LEU A 75 -2.42 9.88 1.23
CA LEU A 75 -3.51 8.92 0.99
C LEU A 75 -4.90 9.55 1.02
N SER A 76 -4.98 10.88 0.98
CA SER A 76 -6.24 11.63 1.10
C SER A 76 -7.30 11.21 0.08
N LYS A 77 -6.91 10.88 -1.17
CA LYS A 77 -7.84 10.38 -2.20
C LYS A 77 -8.55 9.10 -1.73
N ILE A 78 -7.78 8.11 -1.25
CA ILE A 78 -8.31 6.83 -0.76
C ILE A 78 -9.10 7.04 0.54
N LEU A 79 -8.56 7.80 1.49
CA LEU A 79 -9.20 8.02 2.79
C LEU A 79 -10.54 8.78 2.69
N ASN A 80 -10.67 9.68 1.71
CA ASN A 80 -11.86 10.49 1.51
C ASN A 80 -12.79 9.96 0.41
N TYR A 81 -12.59 8.73 -0.06
CA TYR A 81 -13.35 8.16 -1.18
C TYR A 81 -14.85 7.95 -0.89
N GLY A 82 -15.28 8.09 0.37
CA GLY A 82 -16.69 7.92 0.76
C GLY A 82 -17.08 6.45 0.94
N TRP A 83 -16.22 5.67 1.60
CA TRP A 83 -16.44 4.25 1.83
C TRP A 83 -17.75 3.96 2.56
N HIS A 84 -18.44 2.93 2.10
CA HIS A 84 -19.61 2.36 2.77
C HIS A 84 -19.29 0.92 3.20
N TYR A 85 -19.87 0.47 4.31
CA TYR A 85 -19.69 -0.90 4.79
C TYR A 85 -20.09 -1.93 3.72
N ASP A 86 -21.15 -1.65 2.96
CA ASP A 86 -21.67 -2.53 1.91
C ASP A 86 -20.76 -2.62 0.67
N THR A 87 -19.73 -1.75 0.56
CA THR A 87 -18.70 -1.87 -0.48
C THR A 87 -17.81 -3.09 -0.23
N PHE A 88 -17.69 -3.52 1.01
CA PHE A 88 -16.83 -4.62 1.42
C PHE A 88 -17.63 -5.93 1.46
N PRO A 89 -17.16 -6.99 0.77
CA PRO A 89 -17.82 -8.29 0.85
C PRO A 89 -17.70 -8.85 2.28
N LEU A 90 -18.63 -9.75 2.64
CA LEU A 90 -18.54 -10.50 3.89
C LEU A 90 -17.23 -11.30 3.93
N GLU A 91 -16.56 -11.33 5.08
CA GLU A 91 -15.32 -12.10 5.25
C GLU A 91 -15.64 -13.60 5.35
N GLU A 92 -15.36 -14.34 4.27
CA GLU A 92 -15.59 -15.79 4.14
C GLU A 92 -14.28 -16.56 3.88
N GLY A 93 -13.14 -15.93 4.14
CA GLY A 93 -11.81 -16.49 3.88
C GLY A 93 -11.33 -16.27 2.44
N GLN A 94 -11.81 -15.23 1.77
CA GLN A 94 -11.32 -14.84 0.45
C GLN A 94 -9.83 -14.51 0.52
N LEU A 95 -9.03 -15.14 -0.33
CA LEU A 95 -7.58 -14.94 -0.38
C LEU A 95 -7.15 -13.85 -1.38
N ASP A 96 -8.01 -13.50 -2.32
CA ASP A 96 -7.77 -12.48 -3.34
C ASP A 96 -9.11 -11.98 -3.94
N GLY A 97 -9.06 -11.07 -4.90
CA GLY A 97 -10.23 -10.71 -5.72
C GLY A 97 -11.28 -9.87 -4.99
N THR A 98 -10.89 -9.10 -3.97
CA THR A 98 -11.81 -8.24 -3.20
C THR A 98 -11.39 -6.78 -3.26
N ILE A 99 -12.31 -5.87 -2.92
CA ILE A 99 -12.00 -4.45 -2.83
C ILE A 99 -10.89 -4.14 -1.81
N MET A 100 -10.78 -4.92 -0.73
CA MET A 100 -9.73 -4.76 0.28
C MET A 100 -8.35 -5.03 -0.30
N HIS A 101 -8.23 -6.14 -1.03
CA HIS A 101 -7.01 -6.53 -1.73
C HIS A 101 -6.65 -5.58 -2.88
N ALA A 102 -7.66 -4.99 -3.53
CA ALA A 102 -7.46 -3.94 -4.52
C ALA A 102 -6.92 -2.65 -3.90
N ILE A 103 -7.53 -2.16 -2.80
CA ILE A 103 -7.05 -0.99 -2.05
C ILE A 103 -5.60 -1.20 -1.62
N GLU A 104 -5.26 -2.36 -1.06
CA GLU A 104 -3.91 -2.67 -0.61
C GLU A 104 -2.87 -2.56 -1.73
N ARG A 105 -3.18 -3.07 -2.94
CA ARG A 105 -2.31 -2.95 -4.11
C ARG A 105 -2.18 -1.52 -4.62
N LEU A 106 -3.24 -0.71 -4.52
CA LEU A 106 -3.18 0.73 -4.84
C LEU A 106 -2.23 1.51 -3.92
N LEU A 107 -2.01 1.06 -2.69
CA LEU A 107 -1.08 1.69 -1.77
C LEU A 107 0.39 1.52 -2.21
N GLY A 108 0.69 0.53 -3.06
CA GLY A 108 2.04 0.36 -3.63
C GLY A 108 2.40 1.43 -4.66
N ASP A 109 1.43 1.94 -5.42
CA ASP A 109 1.65 2.77 -6.61
C ASP A 109 0.87 4.09 -6.62
N THR A 110 0.66 4.70 -5.47
CA THR A 110 -0.06 5.98 -5.42
C THR A 110 0.87 7.10 -5.91
N ASP A 111 0.80 7.45 -7.20
CA ASP A 111 1.48 8.54 -7.91
C ASP A 111 3.01 8.42 -8.10
N ASN A 112 3.47 8.74 -9.32
CA ASN A 112 4.87 9.02 -9.72
C ASN A 112 5.60 10.11 -8.87
N ASN A 113 5.00 10.55 -7.75
CA ASN A 113 5.50 11.51 -6.78
C ASN A 113 5.56 10.91 -5.34
N MET A 114 5.40 9.59 -5.20
CA MET A 114 5.52 8.90 -3.92
C MET A 114 6.72 7.97 -3.93
N THR A 115 7.76 8.38 -3.21
CA THR A 115 8.91 7.52 -2.97
C THR A 115 8.53 6.55 -1.86
N SER A 116 8.29 5.28 -2.20
CA SER A 116 8.29 4.20 -1.22
C SER A 116 9.74 3.95 -0.78
N LEU A 117 9.99 3.96 0.53
CA LEU A 117 11.30 3.60 1.06
C LEU A 117 11.18 2.25 1.77
N LYS A 118 11.79 1.24 1.17
CA LYS A 118 12.00 -0.05 1.83
C LYS A 118 12.96 0.16 3.00
N VAL A 119 12.44 0.23 4.22
CA VAL A 119 13.31 0.16 5.40
C VAL A 119 13.78 -1.28 5.51
N LEU A 120 14.99 -1.54 5.01
CA LEU A 120 15.71 -2.78 5.28
C LEU A 120 15.96 -2.86 6.79
N ILE A 121 15.19 -3.71 7.46
CA ILE A 121 15.50 -4.17 8.81
C ILE A 121 16.66 -5.16 8.66
N LYS A 122 17.88 -4.72 8.94
CA LYS A 122 19.01 -5.60 9.24
C LYS A 122 19.08 -5.82 10.75
#